data_AF-A0A1B6C6J0-F1
#
_entry.id   AF-A0A1B6C6J0-F1
#
_cell.length_a   1.000
_cell.length_b   1.000
_cell.length_c   1.000
_cell.angle_alpha   90.00
_cell.angle_beta   90.00
_cell.angle_gamma   90.00
#
_symmetry.space_group_name_H-M   'P 1'
#
loop_
_entity.id
_entity.type
_entity.pdbx_description
1 polymer ?
#
loop_
_entity_poly.entity_id
_entity_poly.type
_entity_poly.pdbx_seq_one_letter_code
_entity_poly.pdbx_strand_id
1 'polypeptide(L)'
;MCEINLTSFSMELNSLLPKNFKNDIQNIEPDIMVLLDECFELLHEKSGSGEAINVSQIIIDITWEQLNTGHWSEVEDSERQIYALASLLKVVAMVQNVKQEPQEKIREILEAALKVVDMGLLLGSSYTTELNHIANLLNSALYTDEVKDFESSRPTSEVLIKVDTEPLKSLHCPSLETFSAEHFYPRQPVKLIG
;
A
#
# COMPACT_ATOMS: atom_id res chain seq x y z
N MET A 1 23.45 10.34 -10.48
CA MET A 1 22.00 10.30 -10.73
C MET A 1 21.78 9.09 -11.61
N CYS A 2 21.24 7.99 -11.06
CA CYS A 2 21.01 6.78 -11.84
C CYS A 2 20.07 7.12 -13.00
N GLU A 3 20.50 6.87 -14.24
CA GLU A 3 19.60 6.86 -15.38
C GLU A 3 18.67 5.65 -15.20
N ILE A 4 17.57 5.84 -14.48
CA ILE A 4 16.51 4.85 -14.41
C ILE A 4 16.05 4.64 -15.84
N ASN A 5 16.23 3.43 -16.36
CA ASN A 5 15.65 3.06 -17.65
C ASN A 5 14.13 2.96 -17.48
N LEU A 6 13.45 4.12 -17.55
CA LEU A 6 12.00 4.27 -17.35
C LEU A 6 11.19 3.37 -18.29
N THR A 7 11.77 2.93 -19.41
CA THR A 7 11.12 2.00 -20.34
C THR A 7 11.15 0.57 -19.82
N SER A 8 12.28 0.09 -19.30
CA SER A 8 12.36 -1.22 -18.63
C SER A 8 11.49 -1.23 -17.37
N PHE A 9 11.55 -0.16 -16.60
CA PHE A 9 10.78 0.02 -15.37
C PHE A 9 9.27 -0.03 -15.62
N SER A 10 8.79 0.70 -16.65
CA SER A 10 7.38 0.68 -17.04
C SER A 10 6.90 -0.68 -17.57
N MET A 11 7.74 -1.43 -18.31
CA MET A 11 7.37 -2.79 -18.75
C MET A 11 7.24 -3.76 -17.57
N GLU A 12 8.14 -3.68 -16.60
CA GLU A 12 8.09 -4.51 -15.40
C GLU A 12 6.82 -4.25 -14.61
N LEU A 13 6.44 -2.98 -14.42
CA LEU A 13 5.19 -2.61 -13.73
C LEU A 13 3.93 -3.15 -14.42
N ASN A 14 3.88 -3.08 -15.75
CA ASN A 14 2.74 -3.63 -16.50
C ASN A 14 2.61 -5.15 -16.35
N SER A 15 3.72 -5.85 -16.10
CA SER A 15 3.69 -7.30 -15.87
C SER A 15 3.08 -7.69 -14.52
N LEU A 16 2.99 -6.74 -13.58
CA LEU A 16 2.42 -6.92 -12.25
C LEU A 16 0.91 -6.66 -12.21
N LEU A 17 0.33 -6.10 -13.26
CA LEU A 17 -1.11 -5.89 -13.33
C LEU A 17 -1.83 -7.25 -13.41
N PRO A 18 -2.90 -7.46 -12.62
CA PRO A 18 -3.64 -8.71 -12.68
C PRO A 18 -4.32 -8.85 -14.05
N LYS A 19 -4.24 -10.06 -14.62
CA LYS A 19 -4.79 -10.35 -15.94
C LYS A 19 -6.33 -10.35 -15.95
N ASN A 20 -6.95 -10.63 -14.81
CA ASN A 20 -8.40 -10.61 -14.66
C ASN A 20 -8.79 -10.45 -13.18
N PHE A 21 -8.87 -9.20 -12.72
CA PHE A 21 -9.23 -8.86 -11.34
C PHE A 21 -10.66 -9.34 -10.95
N LYS A 22 -11.54 -9.58 -11.93
CA LYS A 22 -12.92 -10.04 -11.69
C LYS A 22 -13.00 -11.45 -11.09
N ASN A 23 -11.91 -12.21 -11.20
CA ASN A 23 -11.79 -13.51 -10.54
C ASN A 23 -11.29 -13.39 -9.09
N ASP A 24 -10.60 -12.29 -8.78
CA ASP A 24 -9.90 -12.11 -7.50
C ASP A 24 -10.77 -11.39 -6.47
N ILE A 25 -11.70 -10.55 -6.94
CA ILE A 25 -12.56 -9.71 -6.12
C ILE A 25 -14.02 -10.05 -6.36
N GLN A 26 -14.74 -10.39 -5.29
CA GLN A 26 -16.18 -10.68 -5.32
C GLN A 26 -16.98 -9.42 -4.98
N ASN A 27 -18.29 -9.42 -5.32
CA ASN A 27 -19.23 -8.36 -4.94
C ASN A 27 -18.83 -6.92 -5.34
N ILE A 28 -18.09 -6.74 -6.43
CA ILE A 28 -17.75 -5.41 -6.92
C ILE A 28 -19.03 -4.68 -7.35
N GLU A 29 -19.27 -3.49 -6.80
CA GLU A 29 -20.37 -2.64 -7.23
C GLU A 29 -20.28 -2.33 -8.73
N PRO A 30 -21.40 -2.32 -9.49
CA PRO A 30 -21.36 -2.10 -10.94
C PRO A 30 -20.64 -0.82 -11.37
N ASP A 31 -20.82 0.27 -10.63
CA ASP A 31 -20.22 1.57 -10.96
C ASP A 31 -18.69 1.52 -10.77
N ILE A 32 -18.21 0.87 -9.70
CA ILE A 32 -16.79 0.61 -9.48
C ILE A 32 -16.21 -0.33 -10.54
N MET A 33 -16.96 -1.35 -10.94
CA MET A 33 -16.52 -2.26 -12.01
C MET A 33 -16.29 -1.52 -13.33
N VAL A 34 -17.17 -0.58 -13.69
CA VAL A 34 -17.00 0.26 -14.89
C VAL A 34 -15.74 1.12 -14.78
N LEU A 35 -15.51 1.77 -13.64
CA LEU A 35 -14.31 2.59 -13.42
C LEU A 35 -13.03 1.75 -13.44
N LEU A 36 -13.05 0.54 -12.88
CA LEU A 36 -11.91 -0.38 -12.94
C LEU A 36 -11.61 -0.77 -14.38
N ASP A 37 -12.63 -1.21 -15.14
CA ASP A 37 -12.48 -1.56 -16.55
C ASP A 37 -11.92 -0.38 -17.37
N GLU A 38 -12.47 0.82 -17.18
CA GLU A 38 -11.99 2.07 -17.82
C GLU A 38 -10.52 2.34 -17.48
N CYS A 39 -10.14 2.20 -16.20
CA CYS A 39 -8.76 2.42 -15.78
C CYS A 39 -7.79 1.41 -16.43
N PHE A 40 -8.18 0.15 -16.58
CA PHE A 40 -7.37 -0.86 -17.27
C PHE A 40 -7.23 -0.54 -18.76
N GLU A 41 -8.30 -0.11 -19.43
CA GLU A 41 -8.25 0.32 -20.83
C GLU A 41 -7.28 1.49 -21.03
N LEU A 42 -7.40 2.54 -20.19
CA LEU A 42 -6.53 3.71 -20.23
C LEU A 42 -5.04 3.38 -20.01
N LEU A 43 -4.72 2.41 -19.15
CA LEU A 43 -3.34 1.94 -18.91
C LEU A 43 -2.72 1.21 -20.12
N HIS A 44 -3.55 0.70 -21.03
CA HIS A 44 -3.09 0.08 -22.28
C HIS A 44 -2.92 1.10 -23.41
N GLU A 45 -3.53 2.28 -23.29
CA GLU A 45 -3.39 3.36 -24.25
C GLU A 45 -2.08 4.15 -24.05
N LYS A 46 -1.42 4.51 -25.15
CA LYS A 46 -0.11 5.21 -25.08
C LYS A 46 -0.16 6.57 -24.39
N SER A 47 -1.33 7.19 -24.31
CA SER A 47 -1.53 8.52 -23.75
C SER A 47 -2.54 8.55 -22.59
N GLY A 48 -3.12 7.40 -22.22
CA GLY A 48 -4.17 7.33 -21.20
C GLY A 48 -3.64 7.34 -19.76
N SER A 49 -2.33 7.40 -19.54
CA SER A 49 -1.74 7.34 -18.21
C SER A 49 -2.17 8.50 -17.31
N GLY A 50 -2.41 9.69 -17.86
CA GLY A 50 -2.90 10.84 -17.09
C GLY A 50 -4.33 10.65 -16.60
N GLU A 51 -5.21 10.21 -17.49
CA GLU A 51 -6.61 9.89 -17.20
C GLU A 51 -6.73 8.71 -16.24
N ALA A 52 -5.89 7.67 -16.40
CA ALA A 52 -5.85 6.51 -15.50
C ALA A 52 -5.50 6.91 -14.06
N ILE A 53 -4.63 7.92 -13.86
CA ILE A 53 -4.35 8.48 -12.51
C ILE A 53 -5.63 9.06 -11.89
N ASN A 54 -6.44 9.77 -12.69
CA ASN A 54 -7.67 10.38 -12.19
C ASN A 54 -8.74 9.32 -11.90
N VAL A 55 -8.96 8.37 -12.80
CA VAL A 55 -9.96 7.30 -12.61
C VAL A 55 -9.61 6.43 -11.40
N SER A 56 -8.35 6.00 -11.28
CA SER A 56 -7.90 5.25 -10.10
C SER A 56 -8.02 6.05 -8.80
N GLN A 57 -7.78 7.37 -8.82
CA GLN A 57 -8.01 8.22 -7.65
C GLN A 57 -9.49 8.27 -7.25
N ILE A 58 -10.42 8.37 -8.22
CA ILE A 58 -11.86 8.34 -7.93
C ILE A 58 -12.24 7.04 -7.22
N ILE A 59 -11.72 5.89 -7.69
CA ILE A 59 -11.98 4.59 -7.06
C ILE A 59 -11.40 4.56 -5.64
N ILE A 60 -10.17 5.05 -5.43
CA ILE A 60 -9.55 5.17 -4.10
C ILE A 60 -10.42 6.01 -3.17
N ASP A 61 -10.91 7.17 -3.63
CA ASP A 61 -11.72 8.08 -2.82
C ASP A 61 -13.05 7.43 -2.41
N ILE A 62 -13.77 6.82 -3.37
CA ILE A 62 -15.03 6.12 -3.07
C ILE A 62 -14.79 4.99 -2.06
N THR A 63 -13.78 4.17 -2.32
CA THR A 63 -13.51 3.01 -1.48
C THR A 63 -13.01 3.42 -0.10
N TRP A 64 -12.24 4.53 -0.01
CA TRP A 64 -11.83 5.09 1.28
C TRP A 64 -13.03 5.50 2.14
N GLU A 65 -14.02 6.17 1.54
CA GLU A 65 -15.24 6.54 2.25
C GLU A 65 -16.06 5.32 2.70
N GLN A 66 -16.15 4.29 1.85
CA GLN A 66 -16.79 3.01 2.20
C GLN A 66 -16.11 2.34 3.39
N LEU A 67 -14.78 2.20 3.35
CA LEU A 67 -13.97 1.61 4.42
C LEU A 67 -14.10 2.34 5.76
N ASN A 68 -14.35 3.66 5.73
CA ASN A 68 -14.42 4.49 6.94
C ASN A 68 -15.86 4.82 7.37
N THR A 69 -16.87 4.22 6.73
CA THR A 69 -18.28 4.39 7.09
C THR A 69 -18.81 3.16 7.82
N GLY A 70 -19.50 3.35 8.94
CA GLY A 70 -20.09 2.25 9.70
C GLY A 70 -19.11 1.56 10.65
N HIS A 71 -19.39 0.30 11.00
CA HIS A 71 -18.54 -0.45 11.91
C HIS A 71 -17.50 -1.26 11.13
N TRP A 72 -16.22 -1.18 11.52
CA TRP A 72 -15.12 -1.83 10.79
C TRP A 72 -15.29 -3.35 10.61
N SER A 73 -15.98 -4.03 11.53
CA SER A 73 -16.25 -5.47 11.38
C SER A 73 -17.25 -5.82 10.28
N GLU A 74 -17.97 -4.82 9.75
CA GLU A 74 -18.96 -4.96 8.69
C GLU A 74 -18.39 -4.62 7.30
N VAL A 75 -17.16 -4.09 7.26
CA VAL A 75 -16.42 -3.77 6.02
C VAL A 75 -16.17 -5.07 5.25
N GLU A 76 -16.65 -5.13 4.02
CA GLU A 76 -16.46 -6.29 3.16
C GLU A 76 -14.99 -6.45 2.75
N ASP A 77 -14.57 -7.69 2.52
CA ASP A 77 -13.22 -7.98 2.01
C ASP A 77 -13.00 -7.32 0.64
N SER A 78 -14.05 -7.27 -0.18
CA SER A 78 -14.07 -6.66 -1.51
C SER A 78 -13.60 -5.20 -1.49
N GLU A 79 -14.06 -4.39 -0.53
CA GLU A 79 -13.68 -2.99 -0.37
C GLU A 79 -12.17 -2.85 -0.14
N ARG A 80 -11.61 -3.67 0.77
CA ARG A 80 -10.16 -3.65 1.02
C ARG A 80 -9.35 -4.09 -0.19
N GLN A 81 -9.88 -5.02 -0.99
CA GLN A 81 -9.23 -5.50 -2.22
C GLN A 81 -9.30 -4.47 -3.35
N ILE A 82 -10.45 -3.80 -3.53
CA ILE A 82 -10.65 -2.73 -4.51
C ILE A 82 -9.69 -1.57 -4.20
N TYR A 83 -9.56 -1.19 -2.93
CA TYR A 83 -8.65 -0.12 -2.51
C TYR A 83 -7.18 -0.43 -2.87
N ALA A 84 -6.73 -1.67 -2.61
CA ALA A 84 -5.40 -2.12 -2.95
C ALA A 84 -5.18 -2.18 -4.48
N LEU A 85 -6.17 -2.70 -5.23
CA LEU A 85 -6.13 -2.73 -6.70
C LEU A 85 -6.06 -1.32 -7.29
N ALA A 86 -6.90 -0.40 -6.83
CA ALA A 86 -6.91 0.98 -7.32
C ALA A 86 -5.60 1.70 -7.02
N SER A 87 -5.00 1.43 -5.85
CA SER A 87 -3.66 1.92 -5.50
C SER A 87 -2.57 1.35 -6.42
N LEU A 88 -2.62 0.05 -6.74
CA LEU A 88 -1.74 -0.58 -7.72
C LEU A 88 -1.88 0.08 -9.10
N LEU A 89 -3.11 0.22 -9.60
CA LEU A 89 -3.40 0.85 -10.89
C LEU A 89 -2.88 2.28 -10.95
N LYS A 90 -3.13 3.08 -9.90
CA LYS A 90 -2.67 4.45 -9.81
C LYS A 90 -1.15 4.56 -9.88
N VAL A 91 -0.43 3.71 -9.16
CA VAL A 91 1.04 3.73 -9.16
C VAL A 91 1.60 3.38 -10.53
N VAL A 92 1.03 2.36 -11.20
CA VAL A 92 1.41 2.02 -12.56
C VAL A 92 1.18 3.22 -13.50
N ALA A 93 0.01 3.86 -13.41
CA ALA A 93 -0.33 5.04 -14.21
C ALA A 93 0.64 6.21 -13.95
N MET A 94 0.93 6.51 -12.68
CA MET A 94 1.87 7.57 -12.28
C MET A 94 3.26 7.34 -12.88
N VAL A 95 3.78 6.12 -12.79
CA VAL A 95 5.11 5.79 -13.30
C VAL A 95 5.16 5.82 -14.83
N GLN A 96 4.12 5.34 -15.51
CA GLN A 96 4.02 5.47 -16.97
C GLN A 96 4.02 6.94 -17.41
N ASN A 97 3.34 7.80 -16.64
CA ASN A 97 3.21 9.23 -16.93
C ASN A 97 4.50 10.03 -16.69
N VAL A 98 5.46 9.51 -15.93
CA VAL A 98 6.76 10.17 -15.65
C VAL A 98 7.46 10.63 -16.92
N LYS A 99 7.34 9.89 -18.03
CA LYS A 99 7.98 10.23 -19.32
C LYS A 99 7.45 11.54 -19.93
N GLN A 100 6.26 11.98 -19.53
CA GLN A 100 5.63 13.20 -20.02
C GLN A 100 5.96 14.41 -19.13
N GLU A 101 6.61 14.20 -17.99
CA GLU A 101 6.86 15.22 -16.98
C GLU A 101 8.29 15.78 -17.06
N PRO A 102 8.51 17.04 -16.65
CA PRO A 102 9.84 17.62 -16.55
C PRO A 102 10.75 16.82 -15.61
N GLN A 103 12.05 16.78 -15.92
CA GLN A 103 13.03 15.99 -15.18
C GLN A 103 13.07 16.36 -13.68
N GLU A 104 12.89 17.64 -13.35
CA GLU A 104 12.86 18.13 -11.97
C GLU A 104 11.69 17.58 -11.13
N LYS A 105 10.59 17.15 -11.76
CA LYS A 105 9.42 16.59 -11.07
C LYS A 105 9.49 15.08 -10.86
N ILE A 106 10.36 14.38 -11.58
CA ILE A 106 10.43 12.91 -11.56
C ILE A 106 10.57 12.39 -10.13
N ARG A 107 11.47 12.98 -9.33
CA ARG A 107 11.68 12.56 -7.95
C ARG A 107 10.41 12.71 -7.10
N GLU A 108 9.73 13.85 -7.19
CA GLU A 108 8.48 14.12 -6.47
C GLU A 108 7.39 13.10 -6.86
N ILE A 109 7.28 12.77 -8.15
CA ILE A 109 6.32 11.78 -8.64
C ILE A 109 6.62 10.40 -8.10
N LEU A 110 7.89 9.99 -8.06
CA LEU A 110 8.30 8.69 -7.51
C LEU A 110 8.06 8.62 -5.99
N GLU A 111 8.33 9.69 -5.24
CA GLU A 111 8.02 9.77 -3.80
C GLU A 111 6.50 9.74 -3.55
N ALA A 112 5.72 10.41 -4.39
CA ALA A 112 4.26 10.37 -4.32
C ALA A 112 3.71 8.98 -4.68
N ALA A 113 4.29 8.31 -5.68
CA ALA A 113 3.95 6.94 -6.04
C ALA A 113 4.23 5.98 -4.88
N LEU A 114 5.37 6.13 -4.19
CA LEU A 114 5.70 5.30 -3.02
C LEU A 114 4.66 5.46 -1.91
N LYS A 115 4.18 6.69 -1.65
CA LYS A 115 3.08 6.91 -0.69
C LYS A 115 1.80 6.19 -1.09
N VAL A 116 1.47 6.15 -2.39
CA VAL A 116 0.29 5.41 -2.87
C VAL A 116 0.47 3.91 -2.66
N VAL A 117 1.69 3.37 -2.88
CA VAL A 117 2.01 1.97 -2.57
C VAL A 117 1.82 1.67 -1.08
N ASP A 118 2.35 2.51 -0.20
CA ASP A 118 2.20 2.36 1.26
C ASP A 118 0.72 2.37 1.68
N MET A 119 -0.08 3.22 1.04
CA MET A 119 -1.53 3.24 1.26
C MET A 119 -2.20 1.97 0.77
N GLY A 120 -1.87 1.47 -0.42
CA GLY A 120 -2.39 0.18 -0.91
C GLY A 120 -2.07 -1.00 0.01
N LEU A 121 -0.91 -0.98 0.67
CA LEU A 121 -0.48 -2.01 1.62
C LEU A 121 -1.14 -1.91 3.00
N LEU A 122 -1.68 -0.74 3.37
CA LEU A 122 -2.18 -0.44 4.71
C LEU A 122 -3.20 -1.45 5.23
N LEU A 123 -4.05 -1.97 4.35
CA LEU A 123 -5.17 -2.84 4.70
C LEU A 123 -4.81 -4.33 4.70
N GLY A 124 -3.57 -4.69 4.31
CA GLY A 124 -3.08 -6.07 4.30
C GLY A 124 -3.94 -7.02 3.46
N SER A 125 -4.50 -6.54 2.35
CA SER A 125 -5.44 -7.26 1.50
C SER A 125 -4.76 -7.84 0.24
N SER A 126 -5.53 -8.14 -0.80
CA SER A 126 -5.03 -8.60 -2.10
C SER A 126 -3.97 -7.66 -2.69
N TYR A 127 -3.17 -8.17 -3.62
CA TYR A 127 -2.13 -7.42 -4.34
C TYR A 127 -0.91 -6.98 -3.50
N THR A 128 -0.78 -7.51 -2.29
CA THR A 128 0.36 -7.23 -1.40
C THR A 128 1.71 -7.60 -2.04
N THR A 129 1.78 -8.69 -2.81
CA THR A 129 3.04 -9.12 -3.46
C THR A 129 3.48 -8.12 -4.52
N GLU A 130 2.54 -7.71 -5.37
CA GLU A 130 2.71 -6.75 -6.44
C GLU A 130 3.12 -5.38 -5.87
N LEU A 131 2.37 -4.88 -4.88
CA LEU A 131 2.67 -3.61 -4.22
C LEU A 131 4.03 -3.62 -3.52
N ASN A 132 4.42 -4.69 -2.83
CA ASN A 132 5.76 -4.81 -2.24
C ASN A 132 6.86 -4.81 -3.30
N HIS A 133 6.64 -5.49 -4.43
CA HIS A 133 7.59 -5.48 -5.54
C HIS A 133 7.80 -4.06 -6.06
N ILE A 134 6.71 -3.31 -6.25
CA ILE A 134 6.76 -1.91 -6.68
C ILE A 134 7.42 -1.01 -5.63
N ALA A 135 7.15 -1.21 -4.34
CA ALA A 135 7.81 -0.46 -3.27
C ALA A 135 9.34 -0.60 -3.35
N ASN A 136 9.83 -1.84 -3.53
CA ASN A 136 11.26 -2.11 -3.67
C ASN A 136 11.86 -1.45 -4.91
N LEU A 137 11.15 -1.53 -6.03
CA LEU A 137 11.51 -0.88 -7.28
C LEU A 137 11.63 0.65 -7.11
N LEU A 138 10.61 1.30 -6.53
CA LEU A 138 10.61 2.73 -6.28
C LEU A 138 11.69 3.15 -5.28
N ASN A 139 11.88 2.39 -4.20
CA ASN A 139 12.94 2.65 -3.21
C ASN A 139 14.34 2.57 -3.84
N SER A 140 14.59 1.55 -4.66
CA SER A 140 15.87 1.41 -5.36
C SER A 140 16.14 2.58 -6.32
N ALA A 141 15.09 3.09 -6.97
CA ALA A 141 15.14 4.24 -7.86
C ALA A 141 15.35 5.58 -7.11
N LEU A 142 14.79 5.73 -5.91
CA LEU A 142 14.87 6.96 -5.10
C LEU A 142 16.13 7.08 -4.26
N TYR A 143 16.68 5.95 -3.79
CA TYR A 143 17.69 5.88 -2.73
C TYR A 143 18.92 5.05 -3.11
N THR A 144 19.30 5.02 -4.40
CA THR A 144 20.38 4.18 -4.94
C THR A 144 21.77 4.38 -4.31
N ASP A 145 21.96 5.34 -3.39
CA ASP A 145 23.26 5.70 -2.77
C ASP A 145 23.27 5.70 -1.21
N GLU A 146 22.26 5.16 -0.51
CA GLU A 146 22.32 5.01 0.97
C GLU A 146 22.31 3.56 1.47
N VAL A 147 22.89 2.63 0.69
CA VAL A 147 23.44 1.42 1.31
C VAL A 147 24.74 1.82 2.00
N LYS A 148 24.64 2.47 3.17
CA LYS A 148 25.57 2.13 4.24
C LYS A 148 25.39 0.64 4.43
N ASP A 149 26.46 -0.08 4.17
CA ASP A 149 26.64 -1.50 4.36
C ASP A 149 26.10 -1.95 5.72
N PHE A 150 24.78 -2.13 5.83
CA PHE A 150 24.23 -3.17 6.67
C PHE A 150 24.39 -4.40 5.82
N GLU A 151 25.59 -4.98 5.91
CA GLU A 151 25.87 -6.32 5.45
C GLU A 151 24.62 -7.15 5.71
N SER A 152 24.05 -7.69 4.64
CA SER A 152 23.02 -8.70 4.71
C SER A 152 23.63 -9.96 5.31
N SER A 153 23.91 -9.90 6.61
CA SER A 153 23.98 -11.04 7.48
C SER A 153 22.56 -11.59 7.48
N ARG A 154 22.27 -12.45 6.50
CA ARG A 154 21.33 -13.54 6.75
C ARG A 154 21.71 -14.06 8.13
N PRO A 155 20.80 -14.11 9.12
CA PRO A 155 21.14 -14.69 10.41
C PRO A 155 21.31 -16.19 10.17
N THR A 156 22.49 -16.60 9.71
CA THR A 156 23.00 -17.96 9.85
C THR A 156 23.50 -18.08 11.26
N SER A 157 22.56 -18.09 12.20
CA SER A 157 22.65 -18.69 13.52
C SER A 157 21.32 -18.36 14.18
N GLU A 158 20.69 -19.34 14.81
CA GLU A 158 19.66 -19.13 15.82
C GLU A 158 20.29 -18.33 16.98
N VAL A 159 20.51 -17.03 16.78
CA VAL A 159 20.70 -16.11 17.89
C VAL A 159 19.32 -16.02 18.51
N LEU A 160 19.05 -16.92 19.45
CA LEU A 160 18.01 -16.72 20.44
C LEU A 160 18.34 -15.41 21.14
N ILE A 161 17.79 -14.31 20.60
CA ILE A 161 17.73 -13.05 21.32
C ILE A 161 16.98 -13.40 22.58
N LYS A 162 17.72 -13.46 23.70
CA LYS A 162 17.13 -13.66 25.01
C LYS A 162 16.46 -12.33 25.36
N VAL A 163 15.27 -12.13 24.81
CA VAL A 163 14.44 -10.97 25.13
C VAL A 163 14.07 -11.15 26.59
N ASP A 164 14.63 -10.31 27.44
CA ASP A 164 14.26 -10.26 28.85
C ASP A 164 12.88 -9.61 28.94
N THR A 165 11.84 -10.44 28.80
CA THR A 165 10.45 -9.99 28.87
C THR A 165 9.94 -10.15 30.29
N GLU A 166 9.49 -9.06 30.89
CA GLU A 166 8.59 -9.16 32.03
C GLU A 166 7.16 -9.41 31.54
N PRO A 167 6.41 -10.34 32.16
CA PRO A 167 5.02 -10.58 31.78
C PRO A 167 4.19 -9.30 32.03
N LEU A 168 3.49 -8.85 30.98
CA LEU A 168 2.59 -7.71 31.11
C LEU A 168 1.50 -7.98 32.15
N LYS A 169 1.25 -6.99 33.01
CA LYS A 169 0.12 -7.01 33.95
C LYS A 169 -1.18 -7.24 33.16
N SER A 170 -2.02 -8.15 33.65
CA SER A 170 -3.34 -8.41 33.06
C SER A 170 -4.43 -7.84 33.95
N LEU A 171 -5.42 -7.16 33.37
CA LEU A 171 -6.58 -6.58 34.07
C LEU A 171 -7.88 -7.16 33.51
N HIS A 172 -8.73 -7.70 34.37
CA HIS A 172 -10.04 -8.21 34.01
C HIS A 172 -11.10 -7.12 34.08
N CYS A 173 -11.65 -6.73 32.94
CA CYS A 173 -12.70 -5.71 32.81
C CYS A 173 -12.49 -4.47 33.69
N PRO A 174 -11.34 -3.77 33.63
CA PRO A 174 -11.17 -2.55 34.40
C PRO A 174 -12.15 -1.48 33.94
N SER A 175 -12.56 -0.61 34.86
CA SER A 175 -13.32 0.59 34.48
C SER A 175 -12.49 1.48 33.55
N LEU A 176 -13.15 2.29 32.74
CA LEU A 176 -12.47 3.28 31.89
C LEU A 176 -11.63 4.25 32.72
N GLU A 177 -12.12 4.65 33.88
CA GLU A 177 -11.42 5.55 34.81
C GLU A 177 -10.12 4.92 35.32
N THR A 178 -10.18 3.66 35.77
CA THR A 178 -9.01 2.91 36.25
C THR A 178 -7.99 2.72 35.13
N PHE A 179 -8.42 2.29 33.94
CA PHE A 179 -7.52 2.12 32.80
C PHE A 179 -6.89 3.45 32.38
N SER A 180 -7.68 4.53 32.34
CA SER A 180 -7.22 5.84 31.90
C SER A 180 -6.15 6.39 32.83
N ALA A 181 -6.41 6.37 34.14
CA ALA A 181 -5.51 6.91 35.15
C ALA A 181 -4.22 6.09 35.34
N GLU A 182 -4.32 4.75 35.32
CA GLU A 182 -3.19 3.88 35.69
C GLU A 182 -2.36 3.40 34.48
N HIS A 183 -2.93 3.38 33.27
CA HIS A 183 -2.28 2.79 32.10
C HIS A 183 -2.22 3.72 30.89
N PHE A 184 -3.33 4.35 30.50
CA PHE A 184 -3.39 5.17 29.30
C PHE A 184 -2.56 6.45 29.41
N TYR A 185 -2.86 7.33 30.39
CA TYR A 185 -2.11 8.58 30.57
C TYR A 185 -0.64 8.34 30.97
N PRO A 186 -0.33 7.37 31.86
CA PRO A 186 1.05 7.03 32.19
C PRO A 186 1.81 6.33 31.06
N ARG A 187 1.13 5.92 29.98
CA ARG A 187 1.67 5.13 28.87
C ARG A 187 2.31 3.82 29.34
N GLN A 188 1.68 3.16 30.32
CA GLN A 188 2.13 1.89 30.85
C GLN A 188 1.39 0.73 30.18
N PRO A 189 2.11 -0.24 29.57
CA PRO A 189 1.49 -1.33 28.85
C PRO A 189 0.76 -2.30 29.80
N VAL A 190 -0.40 -2.77 29.38
CA VAL A 190 -1.26 -3.69 30.15
C VAL A 190 -2.06 -4.56 29.20
N LYS A 191 -2.33 -5.81 29.58
CA LYS A 191 -3.24 -6.71 28.87
C LYS A 191 -4.64 -6.60 29.46
N LEU A 192 -5.63 -6.23 28.64
CA LEU A 192 -7.04 -6.26 29.06
C LEU A 192 -7.63 -7.64 28.75
N ILE A 193 -8.32 -8.23 29.73
CA ILE A 193 -9.06 -9.49 29.57
C ILE A 193 -10.54 -9.23 29.89
N GLY A 194 -11.43 -9.88 29.14
CA GLY A 194 -12.89 -9.71 29.18
C GLY A 194 -13.61 -10.90 29.81
#